data_AF-A0A290QEP3-F1
#
_entry.id   AF-A0A290QEP3-F1
#
_cell.length_a   1.000
_cell.length_b   1.000
_cell.length_c   1.000
_cell.angle_alpha   90.00
_cell.angle_beta   90.00
_cell.angle_gamma   90.00
#
_symmetry.space_group_name_H-M   'P 1'
#
loop_
_entity.id
_entity.type
_entity.pdbx_description
1 polymer ?
#
loop_
_entity_poly.entity_id
_entity_poly.type
_entity_poly.pdbx_seq_one_letter_code
_entity_poly.pdbx_strand_id
1 'polypeptide(L)'
;MRLSNRITLTDSSKQTFASALALSLGEIPGIRSVTFTGSFVEKPGLTGISDIDVIVIVDALTEEIFSACRKATTAISPALLGLPSHQLRINDTFGPLKFDEPGLVVVHLMIYDLQGHREHVLKSPFTCLDWERSTHVLGSSLRDIYPVLALFPRHFLDARRSLNNYLDDLAAGSISFRRYEFSSSGCCEQAERLNLDPRHQGEYAYHIVNNLVANYAKLVAGRNHKLSQQEFFAFWRDYLPACIPFIEWFSKIAAIKQERECSFPVDTISHTREFITAFADHLNDTWQRRATRHLFLRHGKTALNDGSFLGQRRDPGILTLPPPLAARPSRIFSSPAIRCQTTAAALAPAVFIEVDPRLHEIDYGSAEGLSIAKLRTERPELFAAWSRHEDPRFPGGENTSDVHERLQSFIAGLDERPSLVVSHNVVLRCLLGAGLNIPRHQWHLIPVDHLETVALLRLDGRSYLDLTPEQVARITDALVAHRI
;
A
#
# COMPACT_ATOMS: atom_id res chain seq x y z
N MET A 1 11.00 25.50 11.81
CA MET A 1 11.52 24.36 12.58
C MET A 1 12.53 23.65 11.70
N ARG A 2 13.78 23.42 12.13
CA ARG A 2 14.77 22.74 11.28
C ARG A 2 14.35 21.29 11.05
N LEU A 3 14.32 20.83 9.81
CA LEU A 3 14.02 19.44 9.47
C LEU A 3 15.07 18.52 10.09
N SER A 4 14.66 17.39 10.65
CA SER A 4 15.59 16.38 11.16
C SER A 4 16.30 15.71 9.97
N ASN A 5 17.63 15.75 9.93
CA ASN A 5 18.42 15.04 8.93
C ASN A 5 18.77 13.63 9.40
N ARG A 6 18.33 12.61 8.66
CA ARG A 6 18.59 11.18 8.93
C ARG A 6 19.30 10.49 7.76
N ILE A 7 19.94 11.24 6.87
CA ILE A 7 20.66 10.68 5.71
C ILE A 7 22.01 10.14 6.15
N THR A 8 22.14 8.81 6.16
CA THR A 8 23.39 8.10 6.47
C THR A 8 23.73 7.07 5.40
N LEU A 9 24.69 7.34 4.53
CA LEU A 9 25.18 6.47 3.46
C LEU A 9 26.60 6.01 3.77
N THR A 10 26.92 4.76 3.43
CA THR A 10 28.23 4.16 3.72
C THR A 10 29.35 4.71 2.84
N ASP A 11 29.04 5.12 1.62
CA ASP A 11 29.97 5.74 0.69
C ASP A 11 30.06 7.25 0.94
N SER A 12 31.28 7.76 1.13
CA SER A 12 31.53 9.16 1.49
C SER A 12 31.14 10.15 0.39
N SER A 13 31.31 9.79 -0.88
CA SER A 13 30.94 10.64 -2.02
C SER A 13 29.42 10.75 -2.13
N LYS A 14 28.72 9.62 -1.97
CA LYS A 14 27.26 9.57 -1.97
C LYS A 14 26.67 10.32 -0.79
N GLN A 15 27.24 10.15 0.42
CA GLN A 15 26.85 10.91 1.61
C GLN A 15 26.99 12.42 1.38
N THR A 16 28.12 12.86 0.83
CA THR A 16 28.41 14.28 0.61
C THR A 16 27.41 14.88 -0.39
N PHE A 17 27.22 14.23 -1.54
CA PHE A 17 26.26 14.66 -2.54
C PHE A 17 24.83 14.70 -2.00
N ALA A 18 24.37 13.62 -1.35
CA ALA A 18 23.01 13.53 -0.82
C ALA A 18 22.76 14.58 0.27
N SER A 19 23.73 14.81 1.16
CA SER A 19 23.62 15.83 2.20
C SER A 19 23.52 17.24 1.61
N ALA A 20 24.37 17.55 0.62
CA ALA A 20 24.34 18.85 -0.05
C ALA A 20 23.02 19.11 -0.77
N LEU A 21 22.53 18.12 -1.54
CA LEU A 21 21.26 18.22 -2.24
C LEU A 21 20.08 18.32 -1.27
N ALA A 22 20.07 17.50 -0.21
CA ALA A 22 19.01 17.53 0.79
C ALA A 22 18.93 18.89 1.49
N LEU A 23 20.08 19.45 1.90
CA LEU A 23 20.12 20.76 2.55
C LEU A 23 19.66 21.87 1.60
N SER A 24 20.15 21.87 0.36
CA SER A 24 19.75 22.83 -0.69
C SER A 24 18.24 22.81 -0.94
N LEU A 25 17.64 21.62 -1.03
CA LEU A 25 16.19 21.46 -1.16
C LEU A 25 15.46 21.86 0.13
N GLY A 26 15.97 21.46 1.30
CA GLY A 26 15.34 21.69 2.60
C GLY A 26 15.29 23.16 3.05
N GLU A 27 16.06 24.05 2.41
CA GLU A 27 15.98 25.51 2.62
C GLU A 27 14.76 26.14 1.93
N ILE A 28 14.15 25.44 0.97
CA ILE A 28 12.96 25.94 0.25
C ILE A 28 11.76 25.91 1.20
N PRO A 29 11.04 27.05 1.39
CA PRO A 29 9.86 27.10 2.24
C PRO A 29 8.78 26.10 1.82
N GLY A 30 8.17 25.43 2.80
CA GLY A 30 7.09 24.46 2.57
C GLY A 30 7.55 23.03 2.33
N ILE A 31 8.86 22.74 2.30
CA ILE A 31 9.38 21.36 2.19
C ILE A 31 9.14 20.61 3.51
N ARG A 32 8.51 19.43 3.38
CA ARG A 32 8.22 18.51 4.49
C ARG A 32 9.14 17.29 4.51
N SER A 33 9.55 16.84 3.33
CA SER A 33 10.40 15.65 3.17
C SER A 33 11.28 15.77 1.93
N VAL A 34 12.53 15.34 2.06
CA VAL A 34 13.41 14.99 0.94
C VAL A 34 13.94 13.58 1.19
N THR A 35 13.51 12.63 0.37
CA THR A 35 13.79 11.20 0.55
C THR A 35 14.57 10.66 -0.64
N PHE A 36 15.73 10.07 -0.37
CA PHE A 36 16.52 9.37 -1.37
C PHE A 36 16.11 7.90 -1.40
N THR A 37 15.93 7.29 -2.57
CA THR A 37 15.53 5.88 -2.69
C THR A 37 16.22 5.19 -3.85
N GLY A 38 15.82 3.95 -4.12
CA GLY A 38 16.28 3.18 -5.27
C GLY A 38 17.76 2.81 -5.20
N SER A 39 18.34 2.57 -6.37
CA SER A 39 19.69 2.02 -6.49
C SER A 39 20.78 2.92 -5.87
N PHE A 40 20.53 4.23 -5.81
CA PHE A 40 21.46 5.17 -5.20
C PHE A 40 21.66 4.95 -3.72
N VAL A 41 20.65 4.61 -2.94
CA VAL A 41 20.86 4.33 -1.50
C VAL A 41 21.19 2.86 -1.23
N GLU A 42 20.75 1.96 -2.11
CA GLU A 42 20.88 0.52 -1.89
C GLU A 42 22.25 -0.06 -2.28
N LYS A 43 22.95 0.54 -3.26
CA LYS A 43 24.26 0.04 -3.72
C LYS A 43 25.42 0.62 -2.91
N PRO A 44 26.49 -0.15 -2.66
CA PRO A 44 27.63 0.33 -1.88
C PRO A 44 28.45 1.43 -2.58
N GLY A 45 28.43 1.50 -3.91
CA GLY A 45 29.16 2.51 -4.70
C GLY A 45 28.31 3.10 -5.83
N LEU A 46 28.97 3.67 -6.85
CA LEU A 46 28.32 4.32 -8.00
C LEU A 46 27.99 3.38 -9.17
N THR A 47 28.62 2.20 -9.23
CA THR A 47 28.51 1.27 -10.36
C THR A 47 27.07 0.75 -10.55
N GLY A 48 26.56 0.91 -11.77
CA GLY A 48 25.24 0.43 -12.17
C GLY A 48 24.07 1.20 -11.53
N ILE A 49 24.30 2.43 -11.09
CA ILE A 49 23.23 3.41 -10.80
C ILE A 49 22.93 4.13 -12.11
N SER A 50 21.66 4.13 -12.54
CA SER A 50 21.21 4.88 -13.71
C SER A 50 20.72 6.28 -13.32
N ASP A 51 19.98 6.37 -12.21
CA ASP A 51 19.44 7.61 -11.67
C ASP A 51 19.49 7.66 -10.14
N ILE A 52 19.50 8.89 -9.63
CA ILE A 52 19.38 9.21 -8.21
C ILE A 52 17.91 9.58 -7.97
N ASP A 53 17.12 8.64 -7.45
CA ASP A 53 15.71 8.86 -7.14
C ASP A 53 15.56 9.72 -5.88
N VAL A 54 14.97 10.91 -6.05
CA VAL A 54 14.71 11.88 -4.97
C VAL A 54 13.24 12.25 -4.96
N ILE A 55 12.56 11.91 -3.86
CA ILE A 55 11.15 12.25 -3.62
C ILE A 55 11.11 13.45 -2.69
N VAL A 56 10.47 14.53 -3.14
CA VAL A 56 10.28 15.76 -2.40
C VAL A 56 8.80 15.94 -2.09
N ILE A 57 8.46 16.10 -0.81
CA ILE A 57 7.10 16.42 -0.38
C ILE A 57 7.04 17.88 0.08
N VAL A 58 6.11 18.63 -0.49
CA VAL A 58 5.82 20.03 -0.14
C VAL A 58 4.43 20.18 0.45
N ASP A 59 4.18 21.30 1.14
CA ASP A 59 2.83 21.65 1.63
C ASP A 59 1.83 21.85 0.49
N ALA A 60 2.21 22.64 -0.50
CA ALA A 60 1.44 22.91 -1.70
C ALA A 60 2.40 23.05 -2.89
N LEU A 61 2.05 22.48 -4.03
CA LEU A 61 2.89 22.51 -5.21
C LEU A 61 2.48 23.68 -6.11
N THR A 62 3.38 24.66 -6.26
CA THR A 62 3.23 25.78 -7.21
C THR A 62 4.38 25.77 -8.23
N GLU A 63 4.25 26.55 -9.30
CA GLU A 63 5.29 26.68 -10.32
C GLU A 63 6.59 27.25 -9.73
N GLU A 64 6.47 28.18 -8.78
CA GLU A 64 7.60 28.81 -8.10
C GLU A 64 8.36 27.78 -7.26
N ILE A 65 7.65 26.97 -6.47
CA ILE A 65 8.26 25.91 -5.64
C ILE A 65 8.91 24.84 -6.53
N PHE A 66 8.20 24.39 -7.58
CA PHE A 66 8.73 23.43 -8.53
C PHE A 66 10.02 23.93 -9.20
N SER A 67 10.01 25.18 -9.67
CA SER A 67 11.18 25.84 -10.28
C SER A 67 12.32 26.04 -9.28
N ALA A 68 12.02 26.38 -8.02
CA ALA A 68 13.01 26.50 -6.96
C ALA A 68 13.71 25.16 -6.68
N CYS A 69 12.95 24.06 -6.58
CA CYS A 69 13.51 22.72 -6.40
C CYS A 69 14.42 22.31 -7.57
N ARG A 70 14.00 22.59 -8.81
CA ARG A 70 14.84 22.33 -10.00
C ARG A 70 16.13 23.15 -9.95
N LYS A 71 16.03 24.45 -9.66
CA LYS A 71 17.20 25.34 -9.55
C LYS A 71 18.17 24.87 -8.45
N ALA A 72 17.64 24.52 -7.27
CA ALA A 72 18.41 24.02 -6.14
C ALA A 72 19.15 22.71 -6.49
N THR A 73 18.52 21.85 -7.29
CA THR A 73 19.10 20.59 -7.77
C THR A 73 20.18 20.82 -8.83
N THR A 74 19.93 21.68 -9.83
CA THR A 74 20.90 22.04 -10.89
C THR A 74 22.17 22.68 -10.33
N ALA A 75 22.08 23.36 -9.18
CA ALA A 75 23.23 23.98 -8.53
C ALA A 75 24.21 22.97 -7.88
N ILE A 76 23.81 21.69 -7.72
CA ILE A 76 24.68 20.66 -7.12
C ILE A 76 25.69 20.16 -8.15
N SER A 77 26.96 20.12 -7.74
CA SER A 77 28.04 19.65 -8.62
C SER A 77 28.20 18.12 -8.59
N PRO A 78 28.25 17.44 -9.76
CA PRO A 78 28.69 16.04 -9.86
C PRO A 78 30.09 15.77 -9.30
N ALA A 79 30.94 16.80 -9.12
CA ALA A 79 32.24 16.66 -8.47
C ALA A 79 32.13 16.14 -7.03
N LEU A 80 31.00 16.38 -6.34
CA LEU A 80 30.76 15.82 -5.00
C LEU A 80 30.65 14.28 -5.00
N LEU A 81 30.33 13.68 -6.15
CA LEU A 81 30.35 12.23 -6.38
C LEU A 81 31.71 11.72 -6.87
N GLY A 82 32.74 12.58 -6.92
CA GLY A 82 34.01 12.24 -7.56
C GLY A 82 33.95 12.21 -9.09
N LEU A 83 32.94 12.84 -9.69
CA LEU A 83 32.70 12.86 -11.14
C LEU A 83 32.78 14.30 -11.71
N PRO A 84 33.93 14.99 -11.64
CA PRO A 84 34.04 16.42 -11.97
C PRO A 84 33.83 16.73 -13.46
N SER A 85 34.01 15.75 -14.35
CA SER A 85 33.78 15.88 -15.79
C SER A 85 32.34 15.60 -16.22
N HIS A 86 31.49 15.13 -15.31
CA HIS A 86 30.11 14.78 -15.62
C HIS A 86 29.17 15.98 -15.49
N GLN A 87 28.08 15.96 -16.24
CA GLN A 87 27.03 16.98 -16.18
C GLN A 87 25.82 16.46 -15.40
N LEU A 88 25.19 17.32 -14.60
CA LEU A 88 23.96 16.97 -13.91
C LEU A 88 22.76 17.18 -14.83
N ARG A 89 21.88 16.18 -14.92
CA ARG A 89 20.61 16.25 -15.63
C ARG A 89 19.45 15.96 -14.68
N ILE A 90 18.41 16.78 -14.73
CA ILE A 90 17.18 16.52 -13.98
C ILE A 90 16.22 15.74 -14.87
N ASN A 91 15.67 14.66 -14.32
CA ASN A 91 14.46 14.01 -14.81
C ASN A 91 13.34 14.33 -13.83
N ASP A 92 12.40 15.17 -14.21
CA ASP A 92 11.22 15.56 -13.41
C ASP A 92 9.93 14.95 -13.96
N THR A 93 10.06 13.87 -14.76
CA THR A 93 8.93 13.15 -15.33
C THR A 93 8.46 12.02 -14.41
N PHE A 94 7.17 11.71 -14.45
CA PHE A 94 6.60 10.56 -13.75
C PHE A 94 6.44 9.39 -14.71
N GLY A 95 7.32 8.40 -14.60
CA GLY A 95 7.29 7.24 -15.50
C GLY A 95 8.61 6.49 -15.48
N PRO A 96 8.76 5.44 -16.29
CA PRO A 96 10.02 4.70 -16.40
C PRO A 96 10.98 5.33 -17.42
N LEU A 97 10.87 6.63 -17.70
CA LEU A 97 11.76 7.34 -18.61
C LEU A 97 13.18 7.37 -18.02
N LYS A 98 14.17 6.93 -18.80
CA LYS A 98 15.58 6.89 -18.40
C LYS A 98 16.42 7.74 -19.35
N PHE A 99 17.55 8.21 -18.84
CA PHE A 99 18.55 8.96 -19.60
C PHE A 99 19.91 8.32 -19.35
N ASP A 100 20.48 7.70 -20.38
CA ASP A 100 21.68 6.86 -20.28
C ASP A 100 22.86 7.40 -21.11
N GLU A 101 22.81 8.67 -21.46
CA GLU A 101 23.88 9.34 -22.21
C GLU A 101 25.19 9.34 -21.38
N PRO A 102 26.35 9.01 -21.99
CA PRO A 102 27.64 9.02 -21.28
C PRO A 102 27.96 10.39 -20.66
N GLY A 103 28.56 10.39 -19.47
CA GLY A 103 28.96 11.63 -18.80
C GLY A 103 27.81 12.35 -18.07
N LEU A 104 26.64 11.74 -17.92
CA LEU A 104 25.54 12.30 -17.13
C LEU A 104 25.44 11.70 -15.72
N VAL A 105 25.13 12.57 -14.76
CA VAL A 105 24.55 12.21 -13.47
C VAL A 105 23.09 12.64 -13.48
N VAL A 106 22.18 11.67 -13.48
CA VAL A 106 20.74 11.94 -13.56
C VAL A 106 20.14 11.96 -12.17
N VAL A 107 19.51 13.07 -11.79
CA VAL A 107 18.65 13.16 -10.61
C VAL A 107 17.21 13.05 -11.06
N HIS A 108 16.55 11.97 -10.66
CA HIS A 108 15.12 11.79 -10.88
C HIS A 108 14.36 12.46 -9.73
N LEU A 109 13.95 13.71 -9.97
CA LEU A 109 13.38 14.61 -9.00
C LEU A 109 11.84 14.58 -9.08
N MET A 110 11.22 13.82 -8.18
CA MET A 110 9.77 13.68 -8.10
C MET A 110 9.24 14.55 -6.96
N ILE A 111 8.47 15.57 -7.30
CA ILE A 111 7.95 16.55 -6.33
C ILE A 111 6.44 16.36 -6.21
N TYR A 112 5.94 16.20 -5.00
CA TYR A 112 4.51 16.08 -4.71
C TYR A 112 4.11 17.04 -3.61
N ASP A 113 2.91 17.60 -3.68
CA ASP A 113 2.26 18.10 -2.47
C ASP A 113 1.64 16.94 -1.67
N LEU A 114 1.01 17.24 -0.52
CA LEU A 114 0.40 16.23 0.34
C LEU A 114 -0.70 15.43 -0.37
N GLN A 115 -1.55 16.11 -1.15
CA GLN A 115 -2.63 15.47 -1.90
C GLN A 115 -2.09 14.61 -3.05
N GLY A 116 -1.12 15.11 -3.81
CA GLY A 116 -0.45 14.38 -4.88
C GLY A 116 0.28 13.14 -4.37
N HIS A 117 0.92 13.23 -3.20
CA HIS A 117 1.56 12.06 -2.57
C HIS A 117 0.53 11.01 -2.16
N ARG A 118 -0.56 11.42 -1.49
CA ARG A 118 -1.69 10.56 -1.15
C ARG A 118 -2.23 9.84 -2.39
N GLU A 119 -2.49 10.58 -3.47
CA GLU A 119 -2.97 10.00 -4.72
C GLU A 119 -1.97 9.04 -5.34
N HIS A 120 -0.68 9.35 -5.28
CA HIS A 120 0.37 8.47 -5.80
C HIS A 120 0.47 7.17 -4.99
N VAL A 121 0.33 7.24 -3.67
CA VAL A 121 0.28 6.05 -2.79
C VAL A 121 -0.89 5.14 -3.14
N LEU A 122 -2.08 5.72 -3.34
CA LEU A 122 -3.28 4.95 -3.69
C LEU A 122 -3.22 4.38 -5.11
N LYS A 123 -2.67 5.13 -6.08
CA LYS A 123 -2.61 4.72 -7.49
C LYS A 123 -1.41 3.82 -7.81
N SER A 124 -0.30 3.95 -7.09
CA SER A 124 0.99 3.28 -7.34
C SER A 124 1.57 2.61 -6.07
N PRO A 125 0.81 1.74 -5.37
CA PRO A 125 1.21 1.21 -4.07
C PRO A 125 2.52 0.40 -4.13
N PHE A 126 2.82 -0.29 -5.23
CA PHE A 126 4.07 -1.04 -5.39
C PHE A 126 5.31 -0.14 -5.29
N THR A 127 5.31 0.97 -6.01
CA THR A 127 6.41 1.93 -6.06
C THR A 127 6.54 2.67 -4.73
N CYS A 128 5.44 3.14 -4.16
CA CYS A 128 5.46 3.84 -2.88
C CYS A 128 5.93 2.93 -1.74
N LEU A 129 5.51 1.67 -1.75
CA LEU A 129 5.98 0.69 -0.77
C LEU A 129 7.48 0.50 -0.89
N ASP A 130 8.05 0.44 -2.09
CA ASP A 130 9.49 0.38 -2.27
C ASP A 130 10.20 1.61 -1.70
N TRP A 131 9.65 2.80 -1.90
CA TRP A 131 10.20 4.04 -1.38
C TRP A 131 10.22 4.09 0.15
N GLU A 132 9.19 3.55 0.81
CA GLU A 132 9.10 3.50 2.28
C GLU A 132 10.20 2.70 2.96
N ARG A 133 10.95 1.86 2.24
CA ARG A 133 12.13 1.19 2.83
C ARG A 133 13.25 2.16 3.17
N SER A 134 13.32 3.29 2.49
CA SER A 134 14.40 4.23 2.70
C SER A 134 14.30 4.92 4.05
N THR A 135 15.39 4.91 4.79
CA THR A 135 15.59 5.70 6.01
C THR A 135 16.37 6.99 5.75
N HIS A 136 16.83 7.21 4.50
CA HIS A 136 17.65 8.34 4.11
C HIS A 136 16.78 9.55 3.76
N VAL A 137 16.31 10.23 4.81
CA VAL A 137 15.34 11.33 4.71
C VAL A 137 15.79 12.58 5.47
N LEU A 138 15.54 13.73 4.89
CA LEU A 138 15.46 15.02 5.58
C LEU A 138 13.99 15.35 5.82
N GLY A 139 13.57 15.49 7.08
CA GLY A 139 12.17 15.72 7.46
C GLY A 139 11.40 14.45 7.83
N SER A 140 10.10 14.43 7.55
CA SER A 140 9.20 13.29 7.83
C SER A 140 9.43 12.17 6.81
N SER A 141 9.38 10.90 7.22
CA SER A 141 9.45 9.81 6.23
C SER A 141 8.17 9.76 5.39
N LEU A 142 8.23 9.18 4.20
CA LEU A 142 7.04 9.01 3.34
C LEU A 142 5.94 8.21 4.05
N ARG A 143 6.33 7.19 4.83
CA ARG A 143 5.42 6.39 5.67
C ARG A 143 4.75 7.22 6.77
N ASP A 144 5.46 8.20 7.34
CA ASP A 144 4.90 9.07 8.38
C ASP A 144 3.89 10.05 7.78
N ILE A 145 4.11 10.50 6.55
CA ILE A 145 3.23 11.42 5.82
C ILE A 145 1.97 10.70 5.35
N TYR A 146 2.09 9.66 4.52
CA TYR A 146 0.96 8.89 4.03
C TYR A 146 1.40 7.46 3.63
N PRO A 147 1.10 6.42 4.43
CA PRO A 147 1.64 5.09 4.19
C PRO A 147 0.85 4.24 3.19
N VAL A 148 1.56 3.34 2.50
CA VAL A 148 0.98 2.13 1.91
C VAL A 148 0.70 1.14 3.05
N LEU A 149 -0.58 0.91 3.36
CA LEU A 149 -0.97 0.01 4.47
C LEU A 149 -0.60 -1.46 4.19
N ALA A 150 -0.93 -1.95 2.99
CA ALA A 150 -0.64 -3.30 2.55
C ALA A 150 -0.73 -3.40 1.02
N LEU A 151 -0.22 -4.50 0.46
CA LEU A 151 -0.56 -4.92 -0.90
C LEU A 151 -1.77 -5.85 -0.85
N PHE A 152 -2.66 -5.73 -1.83
CA PHE A 152 -3.82 -6.59 -2.01
C PHE A 152 -3.74 -7.30 -3.37
N PRO A 153 -4.34 -8.50 -3.53
CA PRO A 153 -4.34 -9.21 -4.81
C PRO A 153 -4.86 -8.36 -5.98
N ARG A 154 -5.88 -7.53 -5.75
CA ARG A 154 -6.40 -6.61 -6.79
C ARG A 154 -5.40 -5.59 -7.32
N HIS A 155 -4.35 -5.24 -6.57
CA HIS A 155 -3.35 -4.27 -7.05
C HIS A 155 -2.66 -4.73 -8.35
N PHE A 156 -2.58 -6.03 -8.61
CA PHE A 156 -2.02 -6.54 -9.86
C PHE A 156 -2.91 -6.29 -11.08
N LEU A 157 -4.19 -5.96 -10.86
CA LEU A 157 -5.19 -5.69 -11.89
C LEU A 157 -5.49 -4.18 -12.01
N ASP A 158 -5.64 -3.51 -10.87
CA ASP A 158 -6.22 -2.17 -10.81
C ASP A 158 -5.19 -1.03 -10.64
N ALA A 159 -4.00 -1.34 -10.10
CA ALA A 159 -3.00 -0.29 -9.83
C ALA A 159 -2.37 0.25 -11.12
N ARG A 160 -1.77 1.45 -11.05
CA ARG A 160 -0.86 1.92 -12.10
C ARG A 160 0.27 0.89 -12.27
N ARG A 161 0.58 0.55 -13.53
CA ARG A 161 1.50 -0.55 -13.88
C ARG A 161 0.96 -1.92 -13.47
N SER A 162 -0.35 -2.11 -13.63
CA SER A 162 -0.99 -3.43 -13.61
C SER A 162 -0.63 -4.25 -14.84
N LEU A 163 -1.04 -5.52 -14.83
CA LEU A 163 -0.87 -6.43 -15.97
C LEU A 163 -1.39 -5.83 -17.28
N ASN A 164 -2.57 -5.19 -17.24
CA ASN A 164 -3.19 -4.58 -18.43
C ASN A 164 -2.36 -3.39 -18.95
N ASN A 165 -1.87 -2.52 -18.06
CA ASN A 165 -1.01 -1.40 -18.48
C ASN A 165 0.28 -1.89 -19.17
N TYR A 166 0.89 -2.96 -18.64
CA TYR A 166 2.07 -3.54 -19.27
C TYR A 166 1.77 -4.11 -20.65
N LEU A 167 0.65 -4.82 -20.82
CA LEU A 167 0.25 -5.35 -22.13
C LEU A 167 -0.05 -4.25 -23.15
N ASP A 168 -0.70 -3.16 -22.71
CA ASP A 168 -1.02 -2.01 -23.53
C ASP A 168 0.25 -1.27 -24.01
N ASP A 169 1.19 -1.00 -23.11
CA ASP A 169 2.47 -0.35 -23.45
C ASP A 169 3.29 -1.23 -24.43
N LEU A 170 3.36 -2.54 -24.17
CA LEU A 170 4.05 -3.48 -25.06
C LEU A 170 3.38 -3.58 -26.43
N ALA A 171 2.05 -3.51 -26.51
CA ALA A 171 1.32 -3.50 -27.78
C ALA A 171 1.53 -2.18 -28.55
N ALA A 172 1.62 -1.06 -27.84
CA ALA A 172 1.82 0.26 -28.42
C ALA A 172 3.28 0.53 -28.82
N GLY A 173 4.24 -0.31 -28.39
CA GLY A 173 5.67 -0.07 -28.61
C GLY A 173 6.18 1.24 -28.00
N SER A 174 5.45 1.77 -27.02
CA SER A 174 5.72 3.06 -26.39
C SER A 174 5.42 2.98 -24.90
N ILE A 175 6.12 3.79 -24.11
CA ILE A 175 5.81 3.92 -22.69
C ILE A 175 5.18 5.28 -22.42
N SER A 176 4.11 5.25 -21.62
CA SER A 176 3.53 6.46 -21.05
C SER A 176 4.37 7.00 -19.90
N PHE A 177 4.60 8.30 -19.92
CA PHE A 177 5.12 9.06 -18.79
C PHE A 177 4.29 10.34 -18.62
N ARG A 178 4.47 11.05 -17.51
CA ARG A 178 3.75 12.31 -17.25
C ARG A 178 4.69 13.42 -16.87
N ARG A 179 4.29 14.66 -17.12
CA ARG A 179 4.97 15.88 -16.65
C ARG A 179 3.97 16.80 -15.98
N TYR A 180 4.45 17.69 -15.13
CA TYR A 180 3.60 18.77 -14.66
C TYR A 180 3.42 19.82 -15.74
N GLU A 181 2.18 20.25 -15.90
CA GLU A 181 1.81 21.47 -16.59
C GLU A 181 1.24 22.44 -15.54
N PHE A 182 1.81 23.63 -15.47
CA PHE A 182 1.40 24.67 -14.54
C PHE A 182 0.51 25.69 -15.24
N SER A 183 -0.54 26.12 -14.55
CA SER A 183 -1.50 27.09 -15.04
C SER A 183 -1.96 28.01 -13.91
N SER A 184 -2.67 29.08 -14.25
CA SER A 184 -3.27 29.99 -13.25
C SER A 184 -4.23 29.31 -12.27
N SER A 185 -4.77 28.12 -12.60
CA SER A 185 -5.68 27.35 -11.76
C SER A 185 -5.01 26.22 -10.97
N GLY A 186 -3.68 26.08 -11.07
CA GLY A 186 -2.91 25.03 -10.39
C GLY A 186 -2.07 24.17 -11.35
N CYS A 187 -1.56 23.05 -10.85
CA CYS A 187 -0.78 22.09 -11.62
C CYS A 187 -1.56 20.82 -11.95
N CYS A 188 -1.33 20.24 -13.12
CA CYS A 188 -1.86 18.93 -13.50
C CYS A 188 -0.78 18.04 -14.14
N GLU A 189 -0.96 16.72 -14.06
CA GLU A 189 -0.11 15.76 -14.77
C GLU A 189 -0.58 15.61 -16.23
N GLN A 190 0.24 16.01 -17.20
CA GLN A 190 -0.01 15.78 -18.62
C GLN A 190 0.65 14.48 -19.07
N ALA A 191 -0.10 13.58 -19.72
CA ALA A 191 0.41 12.31 -20.21
C ALA A 191 1.07 12.45 -21.59
N GLU A 192 2.29 11.94 -21.71
CA GLU A 192 3.08 11.87 -22.94
C GLU A 192 3.44 10.41 -23.24
N ARG A 193 3.92 10.14 -24.46
CA ARG A 193 4.42 8.82 -24.88
C ARG A 193 5.80 8.92 -25.50
N LEU A 194 6.65 7.96 -25.17
CA LEU A 194 7.95 7.77 -25.82
C LEU A 194 7.97 6.43 -26.55
N ASN A 195 8.36 6.43 -27.82
CA ASN A 195 8.57 5.20 -28.59
C ASN A 195 9.80 4.45 -28.05
N LEU A 196 9.67 3.13 -27.89
CA LEU A 196 10.75 2.31 -27.36
C LEU A 196 11.70 1.86 -28.47
N ASP A 197 12.95 2.28 -28.35
CA ASP A 197 14.04 1.63 -29.08
C ASP A 197 14.33 0.22 -28.52
N PRO A 198 15.13 -0.61 -29.22
CA PRO A 198 15.39 -1.99 -28.79
C PRO A 198 16.00 -2.13 -27.40
N ARG A 199 16.80 -1.16 -26.95
CA ARG A 199 17.39 -1.17 -25.60
C ARG A 199 16.31 -0.90 -24.55
N HIS A 200 15.50 0.14 -24.76
CA HIS A 200 14.40 0.47 -23.86
C HIS A 200 13.38 -0.68 -23.75
N GLN A 201 13.12 -1.38 -24.85
CA GLN A 201 12.27 -2.58 -24.86
C GLN A 201 12.79 -3.66 -23.90
N GLY A 202 14.08 -3.97 -23.95
CA GLY A 202 14.68 -4.98 -23.08
C GLY A 202 14.77 -4.57 -21.61
N GLU A 203 15.13 -3.31 -21.33
CA GLU A 203 15.14 -2.80 -19.97
C GLU A 203 13.74 -2.76 -19.35
N TYR A 204 12.71 -2.46 -20.17
CA TYR A 204 11.32 -2.48 -19.76
C TYR A 204 10.82 -3.90 -19.49
N ALA A 205 11.15 -4.86 -20.36
CA ALA A 205 10.88 -6.29 -20.15
C ALA A 205 11.43 -6.79 -18.80
N TYR A 206 12.70 -6.49 -18.51
CA TYR A 206 13.28 -6.80 -17.20
C TYR A 206 12.47 -6.16 -16.07
N HIS A 207 12.09 -4.89 -16.21
CA HIS A 207 11.36 -4.16 -15.18
C HIS A 207 10.00 -4.78 -14.89
N ILE A 208 9.26 -5.18 -15.91
CA ILE A 208 7.94 -5.82 -15.80
C ILE A 208 8.06 -7.10 -14.97
N VAL A 209 8.94 -8.02 -15.40
CA VAL A 209 9.11 -9.32 -14.75
C VAL A 209 9.59 -9.15 -13.30
N ASN A 210 10.62 -8.34 -13.09
CA ASN A 210 11.17 -8.08 -11.76
C ASN A 210 10.10 -7.49 -10.83
N ASN A 211 9.33 -6.50 -11.30
CA ASN A 211 8.30 -5.85 -10.49
C ASN A 211 7.16 -6.81 -10.15
N LEU A 212 6.67 -7.61 -11.11
CA LEU A 212 5.57 -8.54 -10.86
C LEU A 212 5.95 -9.59 -9.82
N VAL A 213 7.10 -10.25 -10.00
CA VAL A 213 7.58 -11.30 -9.08
C VAL A 213 7.91 -10.72 -7.70
N ALA A 214 8.66 -9.62 -7.63
CA ALA A 214 9.07 -9.05 -6.35
C ALA A 214 7.87 -8.49 -5.55
N ASN A 215 6.89 -7.87 -6.20
CA ASN A 215 5.70 -7.40 -5.50
C ASN A 215 4.78 -8.55 -5.09
N TYR A 216 4.73 -9.63 -5.86
CA TYR A 216 3.97 -10.82 -5.47
C TYR A 216 4.58 -11.47 -4.22
N ALA A 217 5.92 -11.50 -4.13
CA ALA A 217 6.59 -11.94 -2.91
C ALA A 217 6.24 -11.09 -1.69
N LYS A 218 6.19 -9.76 -1.83
CA LYS A 218 5.78 -8.86 -0.75
C LYS A 218 4.34 -9.10 -0.31
N LEU A 219 3.43 -9.35 -1.26
CA LEU A 219 2.04 -9.70 -0.98
C LEU A 219 1.95 -11.01 -0.18
N VAL A 220 2.58 -12.09 -0.67
CA VAL A 220 2.53 -13.42 -0.05
C VAL A 220 3.22 -13.43 1.33
N ALA A 221 4.29 -12.67 1.50
CA ALA A 221 5.03 -12.58 2.75
C ALA A 221 4.42 -11.58 3.75
N GLY A 222 3.52 -10.69 3.31
CA GLY A 222 2.93 -9.64 4.16
C GLY A 222 3.95 -8.62 4.68
N ARG A 223 5.13 -8.50 4.06
CA ARG A 223 6.21 -7.60 4.51
C ARG A 223 6.96 -6.98 3.34
N ASN A 224 7.39 -5.74 3.52
CA ASN A 224 8.19 -5.00 2.55
C ASN A 224 9.68 -5.36 2.68
N HIS A 225 10.05 -6.50 2.12
CA HIS A 225 11.42 -7.00 2.13
C HIS A 225 11.94 -7.09 0.70
N LYS A 226 13.16 -6.58 0.46
CA LYS A 226 13.85 -6.72 -0.83
C LYS A 226 14.56 -8.07 -0.85
N LEU A 227 14.17 -8.92 -1.79
CA LEU A 227 14.80 -10.22 -1.98
C LEU A 227 16.20 -10.08 -2.59
N SER A 228 17.14 -10.89 -2.11
CA SER A 228 18.37 -11.20 -2.84
C SER A 228 18.05 -11.94 -4.14
N GLN A 229 19.02 -12.03 -5.07
CA GLN A 229 18.83 -12.76 -6.32
C GLN A 229 18.49 -14.24 -6.07
N GLN A 230 19.14 -14.88 -5.09
CA GLN A 230 18.87 -16.27 -4.73
C GLN A 230 17.45 -16.43 -4.18
N GLU A 231 17.03 -15.56 -3.25
CA GLU A 231 15.66 -15.58 -2.70
C GLU A 231 14.60 -15.27 -3.75
N PHE A 232 14.89 -14.37 -4.69
CA PHE A 232 14.00 -14.04 -5.80
C PHE A 232 13.69 -15.26 -6.67
N PHE A 233 14.72 -16.00 -7.10
CA PHE A 233 14.52 -17.20 -7.91
C PHE A 233 13.97 -18.38 -7.11
N ALA A 234 14.33 -18.51 -5.83
CA ALA A 234 13.71 -19.52 -4.95
C ALA A 234 12.20 -19.27 -4.81
N PHE A 235 11.82 -18.03 -4.48
CA PHE A 235 10.41 -17.61 -4.40
C PHE A 235 9.66 -17.89 -5.70
N TRP A 236 10.24 -17.53 -6.85
CA TRP A 236 9.61 -17.79 -8.15
C TRP A 236 9.31 -19.28 -8.31
N ARG A 237 10.27 -20.18 -8.09
CA ARG A 237 10.07 -21.63 -8.25
C ARG A 237 8.98 -22.17 -7.32
N ASP A 238 8.93 -21.67 -6.09
CA ASP A 238 8.02 -22.20 -5.07
C ASP A 238 6.58 -21.67 -5.24
N TYR A 239 6.42 -20.42 -5.70
CA TYR A 239 5.13 -19.72 -5.68
C TYR A 239 4.55 -19.38 -7.06
N LEU A 240 5.30 -19.56 -8.15
CA LEU A 240 4.87 -19.22 -9.51
C LEU A 240 5.14 -20.38 -10.50
N PRO A 241 4.53 -21.58 -10.29
CA PRO A 241 4.83 -22.77 -11.08
C PRO A 241 4.59 -22.58 -12.58
N ALA A 242 3.51 -21.88 -12.97
CA ALA A 242 3.20 -21.57 -14.36
C ALA A 242 4.25 -20.67 -15.04
N CYS A 243 5.03 -19.93 -14.25
CA CYS A 243 6.04 -19.00 -14.76
C CYS A 243 7.46 -19.60 -14.75
N ILE A 244 7.68 -20.82 -14.24
CA ILE A 244 9.00 -21.46 -14.17
C ILE A 244 9.74 -21.48 -15.53
N PRO A 245 9.10 -21.76 -16.68
CA PRO A 245 9.78 -21.81 -17.97
C PRO A 245 10.53 -20.52 -18.35
N PHE A 246 10.15 -19.36 -17.78
CA PHE A 246 10.76 -18.06 -18.09
C PHE A 246 12.00 -17.74 -17.25
N ILE A 247 12.37 -18.57 -16.26
CA ILE A 247 13.49 -18.29 -15.35
C ILE A 247 14.83 -18.19 -16.10
N GLU A 248 15.10 -19.11 -17.02
CA GLU A 248 16.36 -19.12 -17.77
C GLU A 248 16.47 -17.88 -18.66
N TRP A 249 15.41 -17.57 -19.40
CA TRP A 249 15.33 -16.36 -20.23
C TRP A 249 15.48 -15.09 -19.39
N PHE A 250 14.76 -14.99 -18.27
CA PHE A 250 14.86 -13.82 -17.39
C PHE A 250 16.28 -13.64 -16.83
N SER A 251 16.96 -14.75 -16.51
CA SER A 251 18.35 -14.72 -16.05
C SER A 251 19.30 -14.13 -17.11
N LYS A 252 19.08 -14.44 -18.40
CA LYS A 252 19.86 -13.87 -19.51
C LYS A 252 19.65 -12.36 -19.65
N ILE A 253 18.40 -11.88 -19.68
CA ILE A 253 18.14 -10.43 -19.80
C ILE A 253 18.55 -9.65 -18.54
N ALA A 254 18.54 -10.29 -17.37
CA ALA A 254 19.03 -9.72 -16.13
C ALA A 254 20.56 -9.51 -16.16
N ALA A 255 21.32 -10.46 -16.72
CA ALA A 255 22.76 -10.35 -16.92
C ALA A 255 23.09 -9.20 -17.87
N ILE A 256 22.43 -9.13 -19.04
CA ILE A 256 22.56 -8.05 -20.03
C ILE A 256 22.34 -6.67 -19.37
N LYS A 257 21.28 -6.53 -18.56
CA LYS A 257 20.99 -5.29 -17.83
C LYS A 257 22.09 -4.95 -16.80
N GLN A 258 22.61 -5.96 -16.11
CA GLN A 258 23.68 -5.77 -15.11
C GLN A 258 24.99 -5.31 -15.76
N GLU A 259 25.31 -5.85 -16.93
CA GLU A 259 26.50 -5.54 -17.73
C GLU A 259 26.32 -4.25 -18.56
N ARG A 260 25.11 -3.67 -18.56
CA ARG A 260 24.71 -2.49 -19.36
C ARG A 260 24.94 -2.67 -20.85
N GLU A 261 24.79 -3.90 -21.34
CA GLU A 261 24.82 -4.19 -22.75
C GLU A 261 23.58 -3.61 -23.46
N CYS A 262 23.74 -3.21 -24.73
CA CYS A 262 22.69 -2.53 -25.48
C CYS A 262 21.81 -3.47 -26.30
N SER A 263 22.10 -4.78 -26.32
CA SER A 263 21.44 -5.75 -27.19
C SER A 263 20.72 -6.82 -26.37
N PHE A 264 19.40 -6.82 -26.46
CA PHE A 264 18.56 -7.86 -25.87
C PHE A 264 18.14 -8.89 -26.94
N PRO A 265 17.76 -10.13 -26.56
CA PRO A 265 17.21 -11.12 -27.48
C PRO A 265 16.03 -10.56 -28.29
N VAL A 266 15.94 -10.86 -29.58
CA VAL A 266 14.91 -10.32 -30.49
C VAL A 266 13.49 -10.70 -30.06
N ASP A 267 13.34 -11.84 -29.39
CA ASP A 267 12.10 -12.39 -28.88
C ASP A 267 11.73 -11.88 -27.47
N THR A 268 12.49 -10.93 -26.90
CA THR A 268 12.30 -10.41 -25.54
C THR A 268 10.88 -9.89 -25.31
N ILE A 269 10.30 -9.15 -26.27
CA ILE A 269 8.94 -8.63 -26.12
C ILE A 269 7.90 -9.75 -26.17
N SER A 270 8.06 -10.75 -27.04
CA SER A 270 7.14 -11.91 -27.11
C SER A 270 7.17 -12.68 -25.79
N HIS A 271 8.37 -13.05 -25.31
CA HIS A 271 8.55 -13.74 -24.04
C HIS A 271 7.98 -12.96 -22.85
N THR A 272 8.11 -11.63 -22.87
CA THR A 272 7.52 -10.78 -21.82
C THR A 272 5.99 -10.88 -21.84
N ARG A 273 5.34 -10.84 -23.01
CA ARG A 273 3.89 -10.98 -23.14
C ARG A 273 3.40 -12.38 -22.70
N GLU A 274 4.15 -13.42 -23.06
CA GLU A 274 3.87 -14.79 -22.65
C GLU A 274 4.01 -14.94 -21.13
N PHE A 275 5.06 -14.36 -20.53
CA PHE A 275 5.23 -14.31 -19.07
C PHE A 275 4.06 -13.59 -18.38
N ILE A 276 3.66 -12.41 -18.87
CA ILE A 276 2.54 -11.65 -18.29
C ILE A 276 1.25 -12.50 -18.33
N THR A 277 0.99 -13.19 -19.43
CA THR A 277 -0.16 -14.09 -19.57
C THR A 277 -0.09 -15.23 -18.56
N ALA A 278 1.04 -15.94 -18.47
CA ALA A 278 1.23 -17.03 -17.51
C ALA A 278 1.09 -16.56 -16.05
N PHE A 279 1.57 -15.36 -15.75
CA PHE A 279 1.46 -14.74 -14.43
C PHE A 279 0.00 -14.33 -14.12
N ALA A 280 -0.73 -13.79 -15.10
CA ALA A 280 -2.14 -13.45 -14.96
C ALA A 280 -2.99 -14.71 -14.71
N ASP A 281 -2.73 -15.79 -15.44
CA ASP A 281 -3.39 -17.09 -15.25
C ASP A 281 -3.11 -17.66 -13.85
N HIS A 282 -1.87 -17.53 -13.37
CA HIS A 282 -1.50 -17.89 -12.00
C HIS A 282 -2.27 -17.08 -10.95
N LEU A 283 -2.40 -15.76 -11.12
CA LEU A 283 -3.17 -14.93 -10.21
C LEU A 283 -4.66 -15.30 -10.22
N ASN A 284 -5.23 -15.57 -11.39
CA ASN A 284 -6.61 -15.98 -11.52
C ASN A 284 -6.86 -17.35 -10.85
N ASP A 285 -5.98 -18.33 -11.11
CA ASP A 285 -5.97 -19.61 -10.41
C ASP A 285 -5.94 -19.44 -8.89
N THR A 286 -4.99 -18.64 -8.41
CA THR A 286 -4.73 -18.44 -6.99
C THR A 286 -5.89 -17.73 -6.29
N TRP A 287 -6.29 -16.56 -6.79
CA TRP A 287 -7.17 -15.64 -6.07
C TRP A 287 -8.64 -15.74 -6.44
N GLN A 288 -8.97 -16.28 -7.62
CA GLN A 288 -10.36 -16.44 -8.05
C GLN A 288 -10.85 -17.88 -7.95
N ARG A 289 -9.96 -18.87 -8.19
CA ARG A 289 -10.37 -20.30 -8.17
C ARG A 289 -10.05 -21.00 -6.86
N ARG A 290 -8.85 -20.83 -6.30
CA ARG A 290 -8.41 -21.55 -5.09
C ARG A 290 -8.70 -20.80 -3.78
N ALA A 291 -8.51 -19.49 -3.75
CA ALA A 291 -8.77 -18.71 -2.54
C ALA A 291 -10.26 -18.65 -2.22
N THR A 292 -10.63 -18.95 -0.97
CA THR A 292 -12.01 -18.82 -0.48
C THR A 292 -12.26 -17.37 -0.06
N ARG A 293 -13.31 -16.75 -0.60
CA ARG A 293 -13.71 -15.38 -0.27
C ARG A 293 -14.75 -15.35 0.84
N HIS A 294 -14.42 -14.71 1.97
CA HIS A 294 -15.34 -14.41 3.07
C HIS A 294 -15.59 -12.90 3.14
N LEU A 295 -16.84 -12.49 3.15
CA LEU A 295 -17.24 -11.08 3.23
C LEU A 295 -17.68 -10.76 4.66
N PHE A 296 -16.91 -9.92 5.36
CA PHE A 296 -17.26 -9.42 6.69
C PHE A 296 -18.03 -8.11 6.57
N LEU A 297 -19.10 -7.95 7.33
CA LEU A 297 -19.99 -6.80 7.22
C LEU A 297 -20.46 -6.35 8.60
N ARG A 298 -20.45 -5.03 8.84
CA ARG A 298 -21.06 -4.42 10.02
C ARG A 298 -22.57 -4.37 9.84
N HIS A 299 -23.33 -4.78 10.88
CA HIS A 299 -24.80 -4.73 10.88
C HIS A 299 -25.38 -3.39 10.43
N GLY A 300 -26.65 -3.35 10.01
CA GLY A 300 -27.36 -2.11 9.66
C GLY A 300 -27.49 -1.13 10.84
N LYS A 301 -27.69 0.16 10.58
CA LYS A 301 -27.81 1.18 11.64
C LYS A 301 -28.97 0.88 12.59
N THR A 302 -28.78 1.16 13.87
CA THR A 302 -29.75 1.00 14.96
C THR A 302 -30.06 2.36 15.60
N ALA A 303 -31.15 2.45 16.35
CA ALA A 303 -31.50 3.66 17.12
C ALA A 303 -30.43 4.03 18.18
N LEU A 304 -29.63 3.06 18.64
CA LEU A 304 -28.58 3.26 19.67
C LEU A 304 -27.19 3.43 19.07
N ASN A 305 -27.07 3.72 17.77
CA ASN A 305 -25.84 4.25 17.18
C ASN A 305 -25.79 5.79 17.35
N ASP A 306 -26.03 6.25 18.58
CA ASP A 306 -26.19 7.65 19.01
C ASP A 306 -24.92 8.25 19.63
N GLY A 307 -23.81 7.50 19.65
CA GLY A 307 -22.56 7.87 20.29
C GLY A 307 -22.37 7.29 21.70
N SER A 308 -23.37 6.58 22.24
CA SER A 308 -23.18 5.74 23.42
C SER A 308 -22.51 4.40 23.08
N PHE A 309 -21.82 3.80 24.05
CA PHE A 309 -21.22 2.47 23.88
C PHE A 309 -22.30 1.41 23.73
N LEU A 310 -22.42 0.80 22.55
CA LEU A 310 -23.35 -0.28 22.24
C LEU A 310 -22.57 -1.59 22.12
N GLY A 311 -22.62 -2.42 23.17
CA GLY A 311 -21.91 -3.69 23.29
C GLY A 311 -22.87 -4.87 23.24
N GLN A 312 -22.73 -5.77 24.22
CA GLN A 312 -23.49 -7.02 24.31
C GLN A 312 -24.75 -6.90 25.17
N ARG A 313 -24.84 -5.92 26.08
CA ARG A 313 -25.90 -5.86 27.11
C ARG A 313 -27.14 -5.10 26.65
N ARG A 314 -27.07 -4.45 25.49
CA ARG A 314 -28.20 -3.83 24.79
C ARG A 314 -28.26 -4.40 23.37
N ASP A 315 -29.46 -4.79 22.95
CA ASP A 315 -29.63 -5.46 21.66
C ASP A 315 -30.78 -4.87 20.82
N PRO A 316 -30.61 -3.63 20.31
CA PRO A 316 -31.62 -3.00 19.46
C PRO A 316 -31.70 -3.68 18.09
N GLY A 317 -32.86 -3.59 17.44
CA GLY A 317 -33.00 -3.92 16.03
C GLY A 317 -32.41 -2.83 15.11
N ILE A 318 -32.30 -3.16 13.81
CA ILE A 318 -31.90 -2.19 12.78
C ILE A 318 -33.08 -1.30 12.36
N LEU A 319 -32.78 -0.06 11.95
CA LEU A 319 -33.77 0.94 11.53
C LEU A 319 -34.31 0.70 10.13
N THR A 320 -33.47 0.17 9.23
CA THR A 320 -33.81 -0.03 7.81
C THR A 320 -33.27 -1.37 7.36
N LEU A 321 -34.14 -2.17 6.73
CA LEU A 321 -33.75 -3.44 6.13
C LEU A 321 -32.92 -3.17 4.86
N PRO A 322 -31.70 -3.71 4.73
CA PRO A 322 -30.97 -3.63 3.47
C PRO A 322 -31.66 -4.46 2.38
N PRO A 323 -31.48 -4.11 1.10
CA PRO A 323 -31.92 -4.97 0.01
C PRO A 323 -31.14 -6.30 0.00
N PRO A 324 -31.72 -7.40 -0.52
CA PRO A 324 -31.00 -8.64 -0.71
C PRO A 324 -29.76 -8.47 -1.59
N LEU A 325 -28.71 -9.24 -1.32
CA LEU A 325 -27.50 -9.31 -2.13
C LEU A 325 -27.82 -9.84 -3.53
N ALA A 326 -27.15 -9.27 -4.54
CA ALA A 326 -27.30 -9.72 -5.93
C ALA A 326 -26.86 -11.18 -6.12
N ALA A 327 -25.80 -11.61 -5.43
CA ALA A 327 -25.33 -12.98 -5.40
C ALA A 327 -25.59 -13.59 -4.02
N ARG A 328 -26.26 -14.75 -3.98
CA ARG A 328 -26.53 -15.46 -2.73
C ARG A 328 -25.24 -16.06 -2.16
N PRO A 329 -24.90 -15.79 -0.89
CA PRO A 329 -23.75 -16.43 -0.25
C PRO A 329 -24.02 -17.92 -0.02
N SER A 330 -22.96 -18.75 -0.09
CA SER A 330 -23.08 -20.19 0.17
C SER A 330 -23.29 -20.51 1.65
N ARG A 331 -22.77 -19.65 2.53
CA ARG A 331 -22.95 -19.72 3.99
C ARG A 331 -23.10 -18.33 4.59
N ILE A 332 -23.79 -18.26 5.72
CA ILE A 332 -23.91 -17.03 6.49
C ILE A 332 -23.57 -17.33 7.94
N PHE A 333 -22.69 -16.50 8.49
CA PHE A 333 -22.44 -16.43 9.92
C PHE A 333 -22.95 -15.10 10.45
N SER A 334 -23.54 -15.12 11.65
CA SER A 334 -23.97 -13.90 12.33
C SER A 334 -23.51 -13.92 13.78
N SER A 335 -23.21 -12.73 14.30
CA SER A 335 -23.28 -12.50 15.74
C SER A 335 -24.66 -12.88 16.31
N PRO A 336 -24.75 -13.30 17.59
CA PRO A 336 -26.02 -13.52 18.27
C PRO A 336 -26.90 -12.27 18.44
N ALA A 337 -26.37 -11.06 18.26
CA ALA A 337 -27.14 -9.83 18.39
C ALA A 337 -28.26 -9.73 17.34
N ILE A 338 -29.47 -9.31 17.76
CA ILE A 338 -30.66 -9.10 16.91
C ILE A 338 -30.30 -8.23 15.71
N ARG A 339 -29.59 -7.11 15.90
CA ARG A 339 -29.15 -6.23 14.79
C ARG A 339 -28.38 -6.97 13.69
N CYS A 340 -27.53 -7.93 14.04
CA CYS A 340 -26.79 -8.74 13.07
C CYS A 340 -27.69 -9.78 12.41
N GLN A 341 -28.49 -10.49 13.20
CA GLN A 341 -29.39 -11.52 12.67
C GLN A 341 -30.43 -10.93 11.71
N THR A 342 -31.04 -9.80 12.06
CA THR A 342 -31.98 -9.08 11.17
C THR A 342 -31.29 -8.59 9.91
N THR A 343 -30.05 -8.09 10.01
CA THR A 343 -29.27 -7.68 8.83
C THR A 343 -28.98 -8.87 7.91
N ALA A 344 -28.52 -9.99 8.47
CA ALA A 344 -28.22 -11.21 7.73
C ALA A 344 -29.46 -11.77 7.01
N ALA A 345 -30.59 -11.83 7.71
CA ALA A 345 -31.86 -12.31 7.15
C ALA A 345 -32.37 -11.45 5.99
N ALA A 346 -32.17 -10.12 6.08
CA ALA A 346 -32.55 -9.19 5.02
C ALA A 346 -31.63 -9.30 3.79
N LEU A 347 -30.32 -9.43 4.00
CA LEU A 347 -29.32 -9.52 2.92
C LEU A 347 -29.42 -10.83 2.13
N ALA A 348 -29.81 -11.93 2.76
CA ALA A 348 -29.85 -13.23 2.09
C ALA A 348 -31.04 -14.07 2.60
N PRO A 349 -32.26 -13.72 2.14
CA PRO A 349 -33.46 -14.44 2.53
C PRO A 349 -33.39 -15.89 2.06
N ALA A 350 -33.89 -16.80 2.92
CA ALA A 350 -33.92 -18.25 2.73
C ALA A 350 -32.57 -18.99 2.79
N VAL A 351 -31.49 -18.34 3.25
CA VAL A 351 -30.23 -19.01 3.58
C VAL A 351 -30.16 -19.21 5.10
N PHE A 352 -29.72 -20.40 5.53
CA PHE A 352 -29.53 -20.69 6.96
C PHE A 352 -28.44 -19.78 7.56
N ILE A 353 -28.76 -19.14 8.69
CA ILE A 353 -27.84 -18.27 9.41
C ILE A 353 -27.24 -19.06 10.56
N GLU A 354 -25.93 -19.28 10.51
CA GLU A 354 -25.18 -19.88 11.61
C GLU A 354 -24.80 -18.81 12.62
N VAL A 355 -25.37 -18.89 13.82
CA VAL A 355 -25.08 -17.94 14.90
C VAL A 355 -23.81 -18.36 15.63
N ASP A 356 -22.80 -17.50 15.65
CA ASP A 356 -21.51 -17.76 16.31
C ASP A 356 -21.25 -16.72 17.42
N PRO A 357 -21.15 -17.13 18.70
CA PRO A 357 -20.87 -16.23 19.81
C PRO A 357 -19.53 -15.46 19.68
N ARG A 358 -18.54 -16.01 18.97
CA ARG A 358 -17.23 -15.36 18.77
C ARG A 358 -17.33 -14.11 17.90
N LEU A 359 -18.45 -13.90 17.21
CA LEU A 359 -18.72 -12.71 16.39
C LEU A 359 -19.45 -11.58 17.14
N HIS A 360 -19.69 -11.70 18.45
CA HIS A 360 -20.38 -10.68 19.22
C HIS A 360 -19.61 -9.34 19.28
N GLU A 361 -20.28 -8.23 19.56
CA GLU A 361 -19.58 -6.96 19.80
C GLU A 361 -18.75 -7.07 21.07
N ILE A 362 -17.79 -6.17 21.27
CA ILE A 362 -17.08 -6.08 22.54
C ILE A 362 -18.06 -5.95 23.72
N ASP A 363 -17.83 -6.69 24.81
CA ASP A 363 -18.54 -6.42 26.07
C ASP A 363 -17.96 -5.17 26.74
N TYR A 364 -18.68 -4.06 26.66
CA TYR A 364 -18.29 -2.81 27.31
C TYR A 364 -18.49 -2.83 28.83
N GLY A 365 -18.99 -3.91 29.42
CA GLY A 365 -19.07 -4.03 30.86
C GLY A 365 -19.99 -2.96 31.47
N SER A 366 -19.51 -2.29 32.52
CA SER A 366 -20.22 -1.14 33.11
C SER A 366 -20.27 0.11 32.23
N ALA A 367 -19.54 0.14 31.10
CA ALA A 367 -19.54 1.28 30.19
C ALA A 367 -20.68 1.25 29.16
N GLU A 368 -21.42 0.14 29.06
CA GLU A 368 -22.59 0.02 28.17
C GLU A 368 -23.58 1.19 28.39
N GLY A 369 -23.95 1.86 27.30
CA GLY A 369 -24.88 2.99 27.33
C GLY A 369 -24.30 4.32 27.80
N LEU A 370 -23.04 4.35 28.25
CA LEU A 370 -22.36 5.60 28.56
C LEU A 370 -21.88 6.29 27.27
N SER A 371 -21.83 7.62 27.30
CA SER A 371 -21.07 8.40 26.32
C SER A 371 -19.58 8.40 26.69
N ILE A 372 -18.71 8.69 25.72
CA ILE A 372 -17.26 8.85 25.97
C ILE A 372 -16.99 9.91 27.06
N ALA A 373 -17.74 11.03 27.06
CA ALA A 373 -17.58 12.09 28.05
C ALA A 373 -17.95 11.63 29.47
N LYS A 374 -19.04 10.85 29.60
CA LYS A 374 -19.45 10.29 30.88
C LYS A 374 -18.46 9.23 31.37
N LEU A 375 -18.02 8.33 30.49
CA LEU A 375 -16.99 7.35 30.83
C LEU A 375 -15.67 8.02 31.27
N ARG A 376 -15.26 9.11 30.63
CA ARG A 376 -14.04 9.85 31.02
C ARG A 376 -14.13 10.42 32.42
N THR A 377 -15.33 10.86 32.83
CA THR A 377 -15.57 11.40 34.17
C THR A 377 -15.61 10.28 35.21
N GLU A 378 -16.28 9.17 34.90
CA GLU A 378 -16.47 8.05 35.84
C GLU A 378 -15.22 7.15 35.95
N ARG A 379 -14.45 7.02 34.87
CA ARG A 379 -13.31 6.10 34.73
C ARG A 379 -12.09 6.76 34.08
N PRO A 380 -11.51 7.82 34.68
CA PRO A 380 -10.35 8.51 34.12
C PRO A 380 -9.11 7.60 33.96
N GLU A 381 -9.01 6.52 34.74
CA GLU A 381 -7.92 5.55 34.68
C GLU A 381 -7.85 4.81 33.33
N LEU A 382 -8.99 4.54 32.68
CA LEU A 382 -9.03 3.92 31.35
C LEU A 382 -8.42 4.84 30.30
N PHE A 383 -8.73 6.15 30.35
CA PHE A 383 -8.17 7.13 29.43
C PHE A 383 -6.68 7.37 29.67
N ALA A 384 -6.24 7.34 30.93
CA ALA A 384 -4.83 7.39 31.26
C ALA A 384 -4.07 6.17 30.68
N ALA A 385 -4.64 4.97 30.79
CA ALA A 385 -4.08 3.76 30.18
C ALA A 385 -4.03 3.84 28.65
N TRP A 386 -5.12 4.24 27.99
CA TRP A 386 -5.13 4.44 26.53
C TRP A 386 -4.12 5.48 26.07
N SER A 387 -3.89 6.56 26.83
CA SER A 387 -2.87 7.56 26.51
C SER A 387 -1.43 7.03 26.58
N ARG A 388 -1.22 5.93 27.31
CA ARG A 388 0.05 5.17 27.36
C ARG A 388 0.08 4.03 26.34
N HIS A 389 -0.88 3.99 25.41
CA HIS A 389 -1.05 2.94 24.41
C HIS A 389 -1.32 1.54 24.99
N GLU A 390 -1.84 1.47 26.22
CA GLU A 390 -2.26 0.22 26.86
C GLU A 390 -3.63 -0.26 26.33
N ASP A 391 -3.97 -1.53 26.56
CA ASP A 391 -5.26 -2.15 26.19
C ASP A 391 -6.03 -2.61 27.45
N PRO A 392 -6.49 -1.65 28.29
CA PRO A 392 -7.21 -1.97 29.52
C PRO A 392 -8.55 -2.65 29.21
N ARG A 393 -8.96 -3.60 30.06
CA ARG A 393 -10.31 -4.17 30.03
C ARG A 393 -11.33 -3.15 30.47
N PHE A 394 -12.48 -3.13 29.78
CA PHE A 394 -13.66 -2.50 30.33
C PHE A 394 -14.06 -3.21 31.63
N PRO A 395 -14.45 -2.49 32.70
CA PRO A 395 -14.79 -3.12 33.97
C PRO A 395 -15.98 -4.07 33.85
N GLY A 396 -15.73 -5.35 34.14
CA GLY A 396 -16.70 -6.43 33.96
C GLY A 396 -16.99 -6.75 32.49
N GLY A 397 -16.06 -6.44 31.58
CA GLY A 397 -16.17 -6.68 30.14
C GLY A 397 -14.83 -7.10 29.50
N GLU A 398 -14.73 -6.87 28.19
CA GLU A 398 -13.60 -7.26 27.35
C GLU A 398 -12.60 -6.10 27.15
N ASN A 399 -11.40 -6.40 26.65
CA ASN A 399 -10.53 -5.44 25.96
C ASN A 399 -10.44 -5.76 24.46
N THR A 400 -9.63 -5.01 23.71
CA THR A 400 -9.47 -5.24 22.27
C THR A 400 -8.82 -6.60 21.99
N SER A 401 -7.85 -7.00 22.82
CA SER A 401 -7.16 -8.29 22.77
C SER A 401 -8.12 -9.49 22.83
N ASP A 402 -9.10 -9.46 23.75
CA ASP A 402 -10.11 -10.52 23.88
C ASP A 402 -10.92 -10.71 22.60
N VAL A 403 -11.40 -9.59 22.04
CA VAL A 403 -12.18 -9.57 20.80
C VAL A 403 -11.36 -10.13 19.64
N HIS A 404 -10.08 -9.74 19.57
CA HIS A 404 -9.17 -10.24 18.55
C HIS A 404 -8.92 -11.74 18.68
N GLU A 405 -8.70 -12.26 19.89
CA GLU A 405 -8.45 -13.70 20.12
C GLU A 405 -9.65 -14.56 19.68
N ARG A 406 -10.87 -14.18 20.06
CA ARG A 406 -12.07 -14.92 19.61
C ARG A 406 -12.33 -14.78 18.11
N LEU A 407 -12.02 -13.63 17.52
CA LEU A 407 -12.10 -13.45 16.06
C LEU A 407 -11.10 -14.36 15.33
N GLN A 408 -9.86 -14.47 15.82
CA GLN A 408 -8.86 -15.37 15.23
C GLN A 408 -9.31 -16.84 15.35
N SER A 409 -9.88 -17.23 16.48
CA SER A 409 -10.50 -18.56 16.64
C SER A 409 -11.62 -18.80 15.61
N PHE A 410 -12.48 -17.80 15.37
CA PHE A 410 -13.52 -17.86 14.34
C PHE A 410 -12.93 -18.04 12.93
N ILE A 411 -11.96 -17.20 12.56
CA ILE A 411 -11.32 -17.25 11.23
C ILE A 411 -10.62 -18.58 11.00
N ALA A 412 -9.95 -19.13 12.02
CA ALA A 412 -9.28 -20.42 11.95
C ALA A 412 -10.27 -21.57 11.67
N GLY A 413 -11.51 -21.46 12.17
CA GLY A 413 -12.59 -22.43 11.98
C GLY A 413 -13.44 -22.25 10.72
N LEU A 414 -13.18 -21.23 9.90
CA LEU A 414 -13.84 -21.10 8.60
C LEU A 414 -13.46 -22.29 7.70
N ASP A 415 -14.41 -22.76 6.90
CA ASP A 415 -14.15 -23.77 5.87
C ASP A 415 -13.86 -23.12 4.51
N GLU A 416 -13.63 -23.94 3.48
CA GLU A 416 -13.28 -23.48 2.13
C GLU A 416 -14.49 -22.97 1.33
N ARG A 417 -15.66 -22.82 1.96
CA ARG A 417 -16.87 -22.32 1.31
C ARG A 417 -16.99 -20.80 1.49
N PRO A 418 -17.26 -20.04 0.41
CA PRO A 418 -17.50 -18.61 0.52
C PRO A 418 -18.63 -18.29 1.50
N SER A 419 -18.42 -17.27 2.35
CA SER A 419 -19.40 -16.92 3.38
C SER A 419 -19.60 -15.42 3.52
N LEU A 420 -20.79 -15.03 3.96
CA LEU A 420 -21.07 -13.71 4.52
C LEU A 420 -20.97 -13.80 6.05
N VAL A 421 -20.27 -12.87 6.68
CA VAL A 421 -20.08 -12.79 8.13
C VAL A 421 -20.61 -11.45 8.62
N VAL A 422 -21.74 -11.45 9.33
CA VAL A 422 -22.36 -10.24 9.86
C VAL A 422 -22.00 -10.03 11.32
N SER A 423 -21.28 -8.96 11.61
CA SER A 423 -20.75 -8.64 12.94
C SER A 423 -20.79 -7.13 13.21
N HIS A 424 -19.84 -6.62 13.99
CA HIS A 424 -19.88 -5.31 14.62
C HIS A 424 -18.61 -4.50 14.43
N ASN A 425 -18.60 -3.29 14.98
CA ASN A 425 -17.56 -2.31 14.75
C ASN A 425 -16.21 -2.77 15.31
N VAL A 426 -16.13 -3.19 16.58
CA VAL A 426 -14.84 -3.57 17.18
C VAL A 426 -14.29 -4.85 16.59
N VAL A 427 -15.15 -5.81 16.23
CA VAL A 427 -14.74 -7.04 15.53
C VAL A 427 -14.11 -6.72 14.17
N LEU A 428 -14.75 -5.88 13.34
CA LEU A 428 -14.18 -5.51 12.04
C LEU A 428 -12.92 -4.64 12.18
N ARG A 429 -12.81 -3.82 13.23
CA ARG A 429 -11.57 -3.10 13.56
C ARG A 429 -10.44 -4.05 13.92
N CYS A 430 -10.72 -5.14 14.64
CA CYS A 430 -9.72 -6.19 14.90
C CYS A 430 -9.30 -6.91 13.61
N LEU A 431 -10.25 -7.22 12.72
CA LEU A 431 -9.97 -7.83 11.42
C LEU A 431 -9.05 -6.95 10.57
N LEU A 432 -9.44 -5.69 10.37
CA LEU A 432 -8.70 -4.72 9.55
C LEU A 432 -7.37 -4.35 10.20
N GLY A 433 -7.36 -4.08 11.50
CA GLY A 433 -6.18 -3.68 12.24
C GLY A 433 -5.08 -4.74 12.21
N ALA A 434 -5.44 -6.01 12.44
CA ALA A 434 -4.51 -7.12 12.33
C ALA A 434 -4.07 -7.37 10.89
N GLY A 435 -5.02 -7.41 9.94
CA GLY A 435 -4.71 -7.71 8.53
C GLY A 435 -3.91 -6.62 7.81
N LEU A 436 -3.95 -5.37 8.29
CA LEU A 436 -3.19 -4.24 7.76
C LEU A 436 -1.92 -3.92 8.57
N ASN A 437 -1.57 -4.76 9.55
CA ASN A 437 -0.43 -4.54 10.46
C ASN A 437 -0.44 -3.16 11.15
N ILE A 438 -1.63 -2.63 11.44
CA ILE A 438 -1.79 -1.36 12.17
C ILE A 438 -1.49 -1.64 13.66
N PRO A 439 -0.75 -0.77 14.37
CA PRO A 439 -0.56 -0.91 15.81
C PRO A 439 -1.90 -0.98 16.55
N ARG A 440 -2.04 -1.92 17.50
CA ARG A 440 -3.33 -2.18 18.18
C ARG A 440 -3.95 -0.94 18.82
N HIS A 441 -3.14 -0.09 19.43
CA HIS A 441 -3.59 1.16 20.06
C HIS A 441 -4.25 2.12 19.05
N GLN A 442 -4.10 1.91 17.74
CA GLN A 442 -4.72 2.70 16.67
C GLN A 442 -5.96 2.03 16.04
N TRP A 443 -6.32 0.79 16.41
CA TRP A 443 -7.45 0.10 15.76
C TRP A 443 -8.79 0.81 15.97
N HIS A 444 -8.93 1.57 17.06
CA HIS A 444 -10.11 2.39 17.34
C HIS A 444 -10.30 3.57 16.37
N LEU A 445 -9.26 3.90 15.58
CA LEU A 445 -9.29 4.94 14.55
C LEU A 445 -9.86 4.43 13.22
N ILE A 446 -9.86 3.11 13.01
CA ILE A 446 -10.27 2.51 11.75
C ILE A 446 -11.78 2.76 11.55
N PRO A 447 -12.18 3.47 10.48
CA PRO A 447 -13.58 3.67 10.14
C PRO A 447 -14.16 2.38 9.55
N VAL A 448 -15.33 1.97 10.04
CA VAL A 448 -16.08 0.80 9.55
C VAL A 448 -17.52 1.20 9.33
N ASP A 449 -17.90 1.35 8.07
CA ASP A 449 -19.24 1.77 7.70
C ASP A 449 -20.25 0.64 7.83
N HIS A 450 -21.49 1.00 8.13
CA HIS A 450 -22.59 0.03 8.19
C HIS A 450 -22.87 -0.54 6.81
N LEU A 451 -23.10 -1.85 6.73
CA LEU A 451 -23.43 -2.58 5.50
C LEU A 451 -22.33 -2.59 4.42
N GLU A 452 -21.16 -2.01 4.68
CA GLU A 452 -20.02 -2.13 3.77
C GLU A 452 -19.30 -3.46 4.01
N THR A 453 -18.95 -4.16 2.93
CA THR A 453 -18.25 -5.45 3.00
C THR A 453 -16.73 -5.27 3.01
N VAL A 454 -16.07 -6.01 3.89
CA VAL A 454 -14.62 -6.21 3.93
C VAL A 454 -14.32 -7.63 3.45
N ALA A 455 -13.57 -7.76 2.36
CA ALA A 455 -13.22 -9.08 1.85
C ALA A 455 -11.97 -9.65 2.54
N LEU A 456 -12.10 -10.87 3.05
CA LEU A 456 -11.03 -11.71 3.56
C LEU A 456 -10.90 -12.93 2.64
N LEU A 457 -9.76 -13.07 1.99
CA LEU A 457 -9.39 -14.23 1.17
C LEU A 457 -8.61 -15.21 2.04
N ARG A 458 -9.01 -16.48 2.04
CA ARG A 458 -8.28 -17.57 2.69
C ARG A 458 -7.66 -18.49 1.66
N LEU A 459 -6.37 -18.76 1.82
CA LEU A 459 -5.61 -19.65 0.94
C LEU A 459 -4.48 -20.30 1.75
N ASP A 460 -4.37 -21.62 1.69
CA ASP A 460 -3.31 -22.40 2.34
C ASP A 460 -3.13 -22.05 3.83
N GLY A 461 -4.25 -21.90 4.54
CA GLY A 461 -4.28 -21.53 5.96
C GLY A 461 -3.95 -20.07 6.28
N ARG A 462 -3.64 -19.24 5.27
CA ARG A 462 -3.35 -17.81 5.41
C ARG A 462 -4.56 -16.95 5.07
N SER A 463 -4.54 -15.73 5.59
CA SER A 463 -5.58 -14.72 5.39
C SER A 463 -5.01 -13.48 4.71
N TYR A 464 -5.69 -13.01 3.67
CA TYR A 464 -5.34 -11.82 2.92
C TYR A 464 -6.56 -10.91 2.85
N LEU A 465 -6.40 -9.64 3.19
CA LEU A 465 -7.44 -8.65 2.92
C LEU A 465 -7.45 -8.34 1.42
N ASP A 466 -8.62 -7.92 0.93
CA ASP A 466 -8.78 -7.46 -0.45
C ASP A 466 -9.72 -6.24 -0.44
N LEU A 467 -9.17 -5.08 -0.08
CA LEU A 467 -9.92 -3.84 0.16
C LEU A 467 -9.99 -2.97 -1.10
N THR A 468 -11.09 -2.21 -1.27
CA THR A 468 -11.21 -1.24 -2.38
C THR A 468 -10.30 -0.02 -2.19
N PRO A 469 -9.95 0.70 -3.26
CA PRO A 469 -9.20 1.96 -3.15
C PRO A 469 -9.85 2.96 -2.18
N GLU A 470 -11.18 3.04 -2.16
CA GLU A 470 -11.95 3.93 -1.28
C GLU A 470 -11.84 3.48 0.18
N GLN A 471 -11.90 2.17 0.45
CA GLN A 471 -11.71 1.62 1.79
C GLN A 471 -10.31 1.91 2.30
N VAL A 472 -9.28 1.67 1.48
CA VAL A 472 -7.89 1.94 1.83
C VAL A 472 -7.69 3.42 2.09
N ALA A 473 -8.18 4.29 1.20
CA ALA A 473 -8.11 5.73 1.35
C ALA A 473 -8.74 6.21 2.67
N ARG A 474 -9.98 5.80 2.95
CA ARG A 474 -10.70 6.20 4.16
C ARG A 474 -10.02 5.72 5.44
N ILE A 475 -9.47 4.50 5.44
CA ILE A 475 -8.71 3.97 6.59
C ILE A 475 -7.40 4.74 6.78
N THR A 476 -6.63 4.95 5.71
CA THR A 476 -5.36 5.68 5.79
C THR A 476 -5.57 7.14 6.20
N ASP A 477 -6.58 7.82 5.63
CA ASP A 477 -6.94 9.20 5.96
C ASP A 477 -7.25 9.35 7.44
N ALA A 478 -8.04 8.43 8.02
CA ALA A 478 -8.33 8.43 9.44
C ALA A 478 -7.06 8.27 10.28
N LEU A 479 -6.17 7.33 9.91
CA LEU A 479 -4.92 7.11 10.64
C LEU A 479 -3.98 8.31 10.57
N VAL A 480 -3.90 8.99 9.42
CA VAL A 480 -3.03 10.16 9.20
C VAL A 480 -3.59 11.40 9.91
N ALA A 481 -4.90 11.63 9.86
CA ALA A 481 -5.55 12.76 10.53
C ALA A 481 -5.34 12.76 12.05
N HIS A 482 -5.13 11.59 12.66
CA HIS A 482 -4.82 11.47 14.08
C HIS A 482 -3.35 11.70 14.45
N ARG A 483 -2.44 11.82 13.47
CA ARG A 483 -1.01 12.14 13.69
C ARG A 483 -0.74 13.63 13.74
N ILE A 484 -1.67 14.45 13.25
CA ILE A 484 -1.66 15.92 13.22
C ILE A 484 -2.43 16.43 14.43
#